data_AF-N8P3D1-F1
#
_entry.id   AF-N8P3D1-F1
#
_cell.length_a   1.000
_cell.length_b   1.000
_cell.length_c   1.000
_cell.angle_alpha   90.00
_cell.angle_beta   90.00
_cell.angle_gamma   90.00
#
_symmetry.space_group_name_H-M   'P 1'
#
loop_
_entity.id
_entity.type
_entity.pdbx_description
1 polymer ?
#
loop_
_entity_poly.entity_id
_entity_poly.type
_entity_poly.pdbx_seq_one_letter_code
_entity_poly.pdbx_strand_id
1 'polypeptide(L)'
;MPKIFLILALATCTVFGWMFYQYSVQQDELSQIKDYQTVLYEKAELIYQQAQDWSKPIDINVSDNHLQGDYKVMADFVLSDMIQNAEARNQYLRELKALHWDQFLNIDRLEKDRKQNFIETEQMLKQVHLLTAQYQQQTQQREEDTLDRAKHLSIKANLRHQLADSLRESRDSDQTHALFALELQILSKADAVFEVLKNNKWQKNKQTFMFYEDQPLKQFNALYAEIVQLNAEIEKIKKQNRKAIEQRL
;
A
#
# COMPACT_ATOMS: atom_id res chain seq x y z
N MET A 1 14.61 3.72 -12.95
CA MET A 1 13.75 3.76 -11.75
C MET A 1 12.30 3.57 -12.18
N PRO A 2 11.63 2.44 -11.89
CA PRO A 2 10.17 2.37 -12.01
C PRO A 2 9.57 2.70 -10.63
N LYS A 3 8.78 3.76 -10.44
CA LYS A 3 7.31 3.86 -10.61
C LYS A 3 6.55 2.64 -10.05
N ILE A 4 6.50 2.48 -8.73
CA ILE A 4 6.11 1.22 -8.08
C ILE A 4 5.26 1.43 -6.80
N PHE A 5 4.09 2.06 -6.81
CA PHE A 5 3.23 2.02 -5.60
C PHE A 5 1.72 2.09 -5.92
N LEU A 6 0.95 1.06 -5.49
CA LEU A 6 -0.45 1.09 -4.97
C LEU A 6 -1.27 -0.15 -5.30
N ILE A 7 -1.74 -0.87 -4.27
CA ILE A 7 -2.82 -1.87 -4.38
C ILE A 7 -3.58 -2.06 -3.05
N LEU A 8 -4.07 -0.99 -2.45
CA LEU A 8 -5.00 -1.12 -1.32
C LEU A 8 -6.44 -0.78 -1.69
N ALA A 9 -6.67 -0.15 -2.85
CA ALA A 9 -8.00 0.34 -3.23
C ALA A 9 -8.92 -0.73 -3.86
N LEU A 10 -8.40 -1.83 -4.41
CA LEU A 10 -9.16 -2.63 -5.39
C LEU A 10 -9.52 -4.06 -4.96
N ALA A 11 -8.89 -4.58 -3.90
CA ALA A 11 -9.34 -5.82 -3.25
C ALA A 11 -10.76 -5.68 -2.69
N THR A 12 -11.12 -4.48 -2.22
CA THR A 12 -12.46 -4.13 -1.76
C THR A 12 -13.47 -4.25 -2.91
N CYS A 13 -13.23 -3.64 -4.09
CA CYS A 13 -14.17 -3.70 -5.22
C CYS A 13 -14.43 -5.11 -5.75
N THR A 14 -13.43 -6.00 -5.72
CA THR A 14 -13.58 -7.38 -6.19
C THR A 14 -14.40 -8.25 -5.25
N VAL A 15 -14.30 -8.03 -3.93
CA VAL A 15 -15.17 -8.67 -2.93
C VAL A 15 -16.59 -8.10 -3.03
N PHE A 16 -16.72 -6.77 -3.15
CA PHE A 16 -18.02 -6.10 -3.28
C PHE A 16 -18.80 -6.52 -4.53
N GLY A 17 -18.16 -6.59 -5.70
CA GLY A 17 -18.84 -6.96 -6.96
C GLY A 17 -19.28 -8.43 -7.00
N TRP A 18 -18.45 -9.34 -6.47
CA TRP A 18 -18.75 -10.78 -6.49
C TRP A 18 -19.82 -11.18 -5.47
N MET A 19 -19.77 -10.64 -4.25
CA MET A 19 -20.78 -10.96 -3.21
C MET A 19 -22.16 -10.38 -3.52
N PHE A 20 -22.24 -9.16 -4.08
CA PHE A 20 -23.53 -8.57 -4.44
C PHE A 20 -24.24 -9.37 -5.52
N TYR A 21 -23.49 -9.95 -6.46
CA TYR A 21 -24.04 -10.79 -7.52
C TYR A 21 -24.63 -12.10 -6.97
N GLN A 22 -24.00 -12.70 -5.95
CA GLN A 22 -24.46 -13.98 -5.40
C GLN A 22 -25.78 -13.88 -4.60
N TYR A 23 -26.08 -12.71 -4.02
CA TYR A 23 -27.22 -12.53 -3.09
C TYR A 23 -28.41 -11.74 -3.66
N SER A 24 -28.28 -11.10 -4.83
CA SER A 24 -29.30 -10.19 -5.38
C SER A 24 -30.24 -10.83 -6.42
N VAL A 25 -30.61 -12.10 -6.23
CA VAL A 25 -31.61 -12.81 -7.06
C VAL A 25 -33.05 -12.28 -6.81
N GLN A 26 -33.24 -10.96 -6.80
CA GLN A 26 -34.55 -10.29 -6.77
C GLN A 26 -34.62 -9.31 -7.95
N GLN A 27 -35.52 -9.60 -8.88
CA GLN A 27 -35.56 -9.04 -10.23
C GLN A 27 -35.82 -7.53 -10.32
N ASP A 28 -36.29 -6.88 -9.26
CA ASP A 28 -36.61 -5.44 -9.25
C ASP A 28 -35.42 -4.54 -8.85
N GLU A 29 -34.36 -5.07 -8.22
CA GLU A 29 -33.16 -4.30 -7.83
C GLU A 29 -31.97 -4.47 -8.80
N LEU A 30 -32.10 -5.32 -9.83
CA LEU A 30 -31.02 -5.66 -10.77
C LEU A 30 -30.43 -4.45 -11.50
N SER A 31 -31.25 -3.46 -11.88
CA SER A 31 -30.74 -2.26 -12.57
C SER A 31 -29.93 -1.37 -11.63
N GLN A 32 -30.41 -1.13 -10.41
CA GLN A 32 -29.71 -0.31 -9.42
C GLN A 32 -28.40 -0.96 -8.97
N ILE A 33 -28.35 -2.29 -8.90
CA ILE A 33 -27.12 -3.03 -8.59
C ILE A 33 -26.12 -2.93 -9.72
N LYS A 34 -26.57 -3.02 -10.97
CA LYS A 34 -25.69 -2.83 -12.12
C LYS A 34 -25.13 -1.42 -12.17
N ASP A 35 -25.96 -0.41 -11.96
CA ASP A 35 -25.54 1.00 -11.91
C ASP A 35 -24.55 1.22 -10.75
N TYR A 36 -24.83 0.64 -9.58
CA TYR A 36 -23.93 0.66 -8.42
C TYR A 36 -22.56 0.05 -8.74
N GLN A 37 -22.53 -1.13 -9.36
CA GLN A 37 -21.30 -1.79 -9.77
C GLN A 37 -20.53 -0.96 -10.79
N THR A 38 -21.19 -0.45 -11.83
CA THR A 38 -20.56 0.39 -12.86
C THR A 38 -19.93 1.63 -12.24
N VAL A 39 -20.66 2.37 -11.39
CA VAL A 39 -20.13 3.56 -10.71
C VAL A 39 -18.94 3.21 -9.82
N LEU A 40 -19.02 2.11 -9.04
CA LEU A 40 -17.90 1.68 -8.22
C LEU A 40 -16.67 1.37 -9.08
N TYR A 41 -16.80 0.62 -10.18
CA TYR A 41 -15.67 0.27 -11.03
C TYR A 41 -15.04 1.49 -11.71
N GLU A 42 -15.85 2.37 -12.30
CA GLU A 42 -15.36 3.56 -12.98
C GLU A 42 -14.62 4.49 -12.01
N LYS A 43 -15.21 4.76 -10.84
CA LYS A 43 -14.60 5.62 -9.82
C LYS A 43 -13.38 4.95 -9.18
N ALA A 44 -13.41 3.64 -8.94
CA ALA A 44 -12.27 2.88 -8.46
C ALA A 44 -11.08 2.97 -9.43
N GLU A 45 -11.33 2.89 -10.74
CA GLU A 45 -10.27 3.03 -11.74
C GLU A 45 -9.69 4.45 -11.73
N LEU A 46 -10.51 5.49 -11.62
CA LEU A 46 -10.02 6.86 -11.46
C LEU A 46 -9.16 7.03 -10.21
N ILE A 47 -9.60 6.46 -9.08
CA ILE A 47 -8.84 6.45 -7.82
C ILE A 47 -7.51 5.75 -8.05
N TYR A 48 -7.51 4.58 -8.68
CA TYR A 48 -6.31 3.84 -9.00
C TYR A 48 -5.35 4.65 -9.87
N GLN A 49 -5.85 5.27 -10.94
CA GLN A 49 -5.04 6.07 -11.87
C GLN A 49 -4.40 7.28 -11.19
N GLN A 50 -5.16 8.06 -10.42
CA GLN A 50 -4.60 9.20 -9.69
C GLN A 50 -3.59 8.76 -8.64
N ALA A 51 -3.90 7.68 -7.93
CA ALA A 51 -3.05 7.19 -6.87
C ALA A 51 -1.65 6.81 -7.39
N GLN A 52 -1.50 6.36 -8.64
CA GLN A 52 -0.19 6.04 -9.25
C GLN A 52 0.81 7.21 -9.17
N ASP A 53 0.33 8.45 -9.25
CA ASP A 53 1.13 9.64 -8.97
C ASP A 53 1.02 10.03 -7.49
N TRP A 54 1.67 9.24 -6.65
CA TRP A 54 1.70 9.45 -5.19
C TRP A 54 2.30 10.81 -4.78
N SER A 55 2.90 11.57 -5.70
CA SER A 55 3.43 12.90 -5.39
C SER A 55 2.32 13.95 -5.20
N LYS A 56 1.09 13.64 -5.60
CA LYS A 56 -0.08 14.53 -5.48
C LYS A 56 -1.17 13.88 -4.61
N PRO A 57 -1.98 14.70 -3.92
CA PRO A 57 -3.19 14.20 -3.28
C PRO A 57 -4.19 13.68 -4.30
N ILE A 58 -4.95 12.65 -3.93
CA ILE A 58 -6.09 12.16 -4.70
C ILE A 58 -7.26 13.13 -4.53
N ASP A 59 -7.81 13.62 -5.63
CA ASP A 59 -8.95 14.52 -5.66
C ASP A 59 -9.99 13.99 -6.67
N ILE A 60 -10.95 13.25 -6.13
CA ILE A 60 -12.01 12.60 -6.91
C ILE A 60 -13.34 12.82 -6.19
N ASN A 61 -14.31 13.36 -6.93
CA ASN A 61 -15.68 13.41 -6.48
C ASN A 61 -16.31 12.00 -6.52
N VAL A 62 -16.57 11.46 -5.33
CA VAL A 62 -17.20 10.15 -5.12
C VAL A 62 -18.68 10.13 -5.47
N SER A 63 -19.35 11.29 -5.42
CA SER A 63 -20.78 11.38 -5.69
C SER A 63 -21.08 11.21 -7.18
N ASP A 64 -22.02 10.30 -7.44
CA ASP A 64 -22.59 10.07 -8.76
C ASP A 64 -24.11 10.30 -8.76
N ASN A 65 -24.63 10.86 -9.85
CA ASN A 65 -26.03 11.21 -10.02
C ASN A 65 -26.88 10.01 -10.51
N HIS A 66 -26.24 8.96 -11.02
CA HIS A 66 -26.93 7.74 -11.47
C HIS A 66 -27.38 6.87 -10.29
N LEU A 67 -26.81 7.06 -9.10
CA LEU A 67 -27.19 6.33 -7.89
C LEU A 67 -28.18 7.12 -7.03
N GLN A 68 -29.13 6.41 -6.43
CA GLN A 68 -30.11 6.97 -5.51
C GLN A 68 -30.30 6.06 -4.28
N GLY A 69 -30.86 6.63 -3.21
CA GLY A 69 -31.17 5.89 -1.99
C GLY A 69 -29.96 5.20 -1.36
N ASP A 70 -30.16 4.00 -0.84
CA ASP A 70 -29.14 3.25 -0.10
C ASP A 70 -27.90 2.92 -0.94
N TYR A 71 -28.05 2.65 -2.24
CA TYR A 71 -26.94 2.36 -3.14
C TYR A 71 -26.01 3.57 -3.32
N LYS A 72 -26.56 4.79 -3.31
CA LYS A 72 -25.75 6.02 -3.30
C LYS A 72 -24.94 6.13 -2.02
N VAL A 73 -25.58 5.94 -0.86
CA VAL A 73 -24.93 6.01 0.45
C VAL A 73 -23.80 4.98 0.56
N MET A 74 -24.03 3.75 0.06
CA MET A 74 -23.01 2.70 0.03
C MET A 74 -21.85 3.05 -0.89
N ALA A 75 -22.12 3.51 -2.11
CA ALA A 75 -21.06 3.86 -3.07
C ALA A 75 -20.22 5.02 -2.56
N ASP A 76 -20.85 6.08 -2.07
CA ASP A 76 -20.16 7.24 -1.47
C ASP A 76 -19.29 6.78 -0.29
N PHE A 77 -19.78 5.85 0.54
CA PHE A 77 -19.01 5.30 1.65
C PHE A 77 -17.78 4.49 1.19
N VAL A 78 -17.98 3.52 0.29
CA VAL A 78 -16.90 2.63 -0.20
C VAL A 78 -15.84 3.44 -0.95
N LEU A 79 -16.25 4.34 -1.85
CA LEU A 79 -15.32 5.17 -2.63
C LEU A 79 -14.54 6.15 -1.74
N SER A 80 -15.19 6.70 -0.70
CA SER A 80 -14.50 7.56 0.27
C SER A 80 -13.46 6.78 1.06
N ASP A 81 -13.77 5.57 1.50
CA ASP A 81 -12.81 4.70 2.19
C ASP A 81 -11.63 4.33 1.28
N MET A 82 -11.90 4.01 0.02
CA MET A 82 -10.86 3.75 -0.98
C MET A 82 -9.92 4.94 -1.19
N ILE A 83 -10.45 6.15 -1.31
CA ILE A 83 -9.64 7.38 -1.41
C ILE A 83 -8.80 7.55 -0.16
N GLN A 84 -9.39 7.42 1.04
CA GLN A 84 -8.67 7.58 2.30
C GLN A 84 -7.53 6.57 2.44
N ASN A 85 -7.76 5.31 2.07
CA ASN A 85 -6.74 4.26 2.10
C ASN A 85 -5.62 4.50 1.09
N ALA A 86 -5.97 4.85 -0.14
CA ALA A 86 -5.00 5.17 -1.18
C ALA A 86 -4.16 6.41 -0.83
N GLU A 87 -4.81 7.45 -0.29
CA GLU A 87 -4.15 8.69 0.11
C GLU A 87 -3.25 8.50 1.31
N ALA A 88 -3.67 7.72 2.31
CA ALA A 88 -2.82 7.36 3.45
C ALA A 88 -1.54 6.64 2.99
N ARG A 89 -1.67 5.72 2.03
CA ARG A 89 -0.52 5.05 1.41
C ARG A 89 0.39 6.04 0.69
N ASN A 90 -0.18 6.97 -0.08
CA ASN A 90 0.58 7.98 -0.80
C ASN A 90 1.31 8.93 0.12
N GLN A 91 0.65 9.35 1.20
CA GLN A 91 1.25 10.19 2.23
C GLN A 91 2.46 9.50 2.87
N TYR A 92 2.31 8.23 3.26
CA TYR A 92 3.42 7.42 3.78
C TYR A 92 4.63 7.41 2.83
N LEU A 93 4.41 7.27 1.53
CA LEU A 93 5.48 7.26 0.52
C LEU A 93 6.14 8.63 0.34
N ARG A 94 5.35 9.71 0.38
CA ARG A 94 5.88 11.07 0.37
C ARG A 94 6.75 11.33 1.57
N GLU A 95 6.33 10.87 2.75
CA GLU A 95 7.09 11.02 4.00
C GLU A 95 8.38 10.20 3.96
N LEU A 96 8.35 8.94 3.49
CA LEU A 96 9.57 8.15 3.27
C LEU A 96 10.56 8.86 2.32
N LYS A 97 10.06 9.47 1.24
CA LYS A 97 10.92 10.24 0.34
C LYS A 97 11.46 11.52 0.98
N ALA A 98 10.67 12.21 1.80
CA ALA A 98 11.14 13.37 2.54
C ALA A 98 12.25 13.00 3.54
N LEU A 99 12.22 11.77 4.06
CA LEU A 99 13.30 11.17 4.85
C LEU A 99 14.47 10.67 4.00
N HIS A 100 14.47 10.89 2.69
CA HIS A 100 15.51 10.42 1.77
C HIS A 100 15.74 8.90 1.81
N TRP A 101 14.69 8.13 2.11
CA TRP A 101 14.76 6.67 2.18
C TRP A 101 15.23 6.05 0.86
N ASP A 102 14.86 6.64 -0.27
CA ASP A 102 15.30 6.23 -1.62
C ASP A 102 16.82 6.39 -1.83
N GLN A 103 17.49 7.16 -0.96
CA GLN A 103 18.93 7.37 -0.97
C GLN A 103 19.66 6.52 0.09
N PHE A 104 18.97 5.60 0.79
CA PHE A 104 19.53 4.81 1.88
C PHE A 104 20.88 4.15 1.55
N LEU A 105 21.01 3.51 0.38
CA LEU A 105 22.25 2.88 -0.10
C LEU A 105 23.09 3.77 -1.03
N ASN A 106 22.85 5.08 -1.05
CA ASN A 106 23.66 6.00 -1.84
C ASN A 106 25.08 6.06 -1.26
N ILE A 107 26.06 5.54 -2.02
CA ILE A 107 27.45 5.45 -1.57
C ILE A 107 28.10 6.81 -1.34
N ASP A 108 27.75 7.84 -2.11
CA ASP A 108 28.29 9.19 -1.95
C ASP A 108 27.80 9.83 -0.65
N ARG A 109 26.53 9.60 -0.30
CA ARG A 109 25.96 10.02 0.99
C ARG A 109 26.61 9.26 2.14
N LEU A 110 26.64 7.93 2.05
CA LEU A 110 27.19 7.06 3.09
C LEU A 110 28.68 7.28 3.33
N GLU A 111 29.47 7.58 2.29
CA GLU A 111 30.89 7.90 2.45
C GLU A 111 31.10 9.20 3.24
N LYS A 112 30.25 10.20 3.02
CA LYS A 112 30.26 11.46 3.78
C LYS A 112 29.81 11.24 5.22
N ASP A 113 28.69 10.55 5.39
CA ASP A 113 28.09 10.29 6.70
C ASP A 113 28.98 9.38 7.57
N ARG A 114 29.71 8.43 6.97
CA ARG A 114 30.73 7.62 7.67
C ARG A 114 31.77 8.47 8.37
N LYS A 115 32.19 9.61 7.78
CA LYS A 115 33.16 10.53 8.41
C LYS A 115 32.59 11.24 9.65
N GLN A 116 31.26 11.22 9.79
CA GLN A 116 30.51 11.75 10.92
C GLN A 116 29.95 10.63 11.80
N ASN A 117 30.49 9.40 11.71
CA ASN A 117 30.02 8.23 12.45
C ASN A 117 28.55 7.84 12.17
N PHE A 118 28.06 8.08 10.95
CA PHE A 118 26.74 7.68 10.48
C PHE A 118 25.53 8.33 11.17
N ILE A 119 25.69 9.53 11.73
CA ILE A 119 24.62 10.25 12.43
C ILE A 119 23.38 10.43 11.55
N GLU A 120 23.55 10.78 10.26
CA GLU A 120 22.42 11.01 9.35
C GLU A 120 21.67 9.72 9.06
N THR A 121 22.38 8.62 8.78
CA THR A 121 21.78 7.33 8.46
C THR A 121 21.07 6.72 9.67
N GLU A 122 21.64 6.84 10.88
CA GLU A 122 20.97 6.40 12.11
C GLU A 122 19.68 7.17 12.38
N GLN A 123 19.72 8.50 12.23
CA GLN A 123 18.53 9.33 12.38
C GLN A 123 17.46 8.97 11.34
N MET A 124 17.86 8.79 10.08
CA MET A 124 16.97 8.36 9.00
C MET A 124 16.29 7.04 9.33
N LEU A 125 17.04 6.00 9.69
CA LEU A 125 16.48 4.69 10.04
C LEU A 125 15.51 4.80 11.21
N LYS A 126 15.86 5.53 12.27
CA LYS A 126 14.97 5.76 13.41
C LYS A 126 13.66 6.42 12.99
N GLN A 127 13.71 7.42 12.12
CA GLN A 127 12.53 8.12 11.63
C GLN A 127 11.68 7.24 10.70
N VAL A 128 12.33 6.45 9.82
CA VAL A 128 11.65 5.49 8.95
C VAL A 128 10.93 4.43 9.78
N HIS A 129 11.57 3.84 10.79
CA HIS A 129 10.93 2.89 11.72
C HIS A 129 9.71 3.48 12.42
N LEU A 130 9.84 4.71 12.95
CA LEU A 130 8.72 5.40 13.59
C LEU A 130 7.56 5.61 12.63
N LEU A 131 7.86 6.11 11.42
CA LEU A 131 6.87 6.36 10.38
C LEU A 131 6.17 5.07 9.94
N THR A 132 6.92 4.01 9.69
CA THR A 132 6.39 2.70 9.29
C THR A 132 5.49 2.11 10.38
N ALA A 133 5.88 2.20 11.65
CA ALA A 133 5.05 1.75 12.77
C ALA A 133 3.76 2.58 12.91
N GLN A 134 3.84 3.90 12.76
CA GLN A 134 2.68 4.79 12.78
C GLN A 134 1.71 4.47 11.64
N TYR A 135 2.22 4.29 10.42
CA TYR A 135 1.40 3.92 9.27
C TYR A 135 0.70 2.58 9.48
N GLN A 136 1.40 1.58 10.03
CA GLN A 136 0.81 0.27 10.35
C GLN A 136 -0.35 0.42 11.34
N GLN A 137 -0.12 1.12 12.46
CA GLN A 137 -1.13 1.32 13.49
C GLN A 137 -2.34 2.10 12.96
N GLN A 138 -2.11 3.18 12.22
CA GLN A 138 -3.18 3.99 11.63
C GLN A 138 -3.99 3.21 10.60
N THR A 139 -3.36 2.31 9.84
CA THR A 139 -4.07 1.45 8.89
C THR A 139 -5.00 0.49 9.61
N GLN A 140 -4.51 -0.19 10.66
CA GLN A 140 -5.34 -1.10 11.48
C GLN A 140 -6.51 -0.35 12.13
N GLN A 141 -6.25 0.80 12.73
CA GLN A 141 -7.29 1.62 13.35
C GLN A 141 -8.34 2.07 12.32
N ARG A 142 -7.91 2.49 11.13
CA ARG A 142 -8.84 2.91 10.07
C ARG A 142 -9.70 1.76 9.58
N GLU A 143 -9.14 0.56 9.42
CA GLU A 143 -9.91 -0.64 9.05
C GLU A 143 -10.98 -0.96 10.10
N GLU A 144 -10.65 -0.87 11.39
CA GLU A 144 -11.61 -1.05 12.49
C GLU A 144 -12.69 0.04 12.50
N ASP A 145 -12.30 1.31 12.37
CA ASP A 145 -13.21 2.46 12.34
C ASP A 145 -14.15 2.39 11.12
N THR A 146 -13.65 2.00 9.95
CA THR A 146 -14.46 1.81 8.74
C THR A 146 -15.48 0.69 8.95
N LEU A 147 -15.08 -0.44 9.53
CA LEU A 147 -16.00 -1.53 9.86
C LEU A 147 -17.08 -1.10 10.86
N ASP A 148 -16.73 -0.27 11.86
CA ASP A 148 -17.70 0.24 12.82
C ASP A 148 -18.68 1.24 12.18
N ARG A 149 -18.18 2.20 11.38
CA ARG A 149 -19.03 3.15 10.65
C ARG A 149 -19.98 2.43 9.70
N ALA A 150 -19.52 1.38 9.01
CA ALA A 150 -20.34 0.59 8.11
C ALA A 150 -21.58 0.00 8.81
N LYS A 151 -21.44 -0.48 10.06
CA LYS A 151 -22.55 -1.04 10.87
C LYS A 151 -23.60 0.00 11.30
N HIS A 152 -23.27 1.29 11.22
CA HIS A 152 -24.14 2.39 11.63
C HIS A 152 -24.68 3.23 10.45
N LEU A 153 -24.39 2.84 9.20
CA LEU A 153 -24.91 3.54 8.03
C LEU A 153 -26.45 3.51 7.96
N SER A 154 -27.04 4.64 7.61
CA SER A 154 -28.49 4.82 7.45
C SER A 154 -29.02 4.20 6.15
N ILE A 155 -28.80 2.90 5.97
CA ILE A 155 -29.28 2.06 4.85
C ILE A 155 -30.05 0.86 5.39
N LYS A 156 -30.80 0.16 4.52
CA LYS A 156 -31.49 -1.10 4.84
C LYS A 156 -30.53 -2.08 5.56
N ALA A 157 -31.06 -2.80 6.55
CA ALA A 157 -30.27 -3.65 7.43
C ALA A 157 -29.52 -4.77 6.68
N ASN A 158 -30.15 -5.39 5.67
CA ASN A 158 -29.51 -6.42 4.84
C ASN A 158 -28.30 -5.88 4.08
N LEU A 159 -28.43 -4.69 3.47
CA LEU A 159 -27.34 -4.02 2.75
C LEU A 159 -26.18 -3.66 3.69
N ARG A 160 -26.51 -3.23 4.90
CA ARG A 160 -25.54 -2.91 5.94
C ARG A 160 -24.74 -4.12 6.40
N HIS A 161 -25.42 -5.24 6.62
CA HIS A 161 -24.77 -6.50 6.97
C HIS A 161 -23.84 -6.96 5.84
N GLN A 162 -24.31 -6.94 4.60
CA GLN A 162 -23.49 -7.29 3.43
C GLN A 162 -22.24 -6.42 3.32
N LEU A 163 -22.38 -5.10 3.47
CA LEU A 163 -21.26 -4.16 3.44
C LEU A 163 -20.24 -4.42 4.55
N ALA A 164 -20.69 -4.65 5.78
CA ALA A 164 -19.79 -4.93 6.90
C ALA A 164 -19.07 -6.27 6.74
N ASP A 165 -19.73 -7.28 6.17
CA ASP A 165 -19.14 -8.60 5.94
C ASP A 165 -18.09 -8.56 4.82
N SER A 166 -18.36 -7.87 3.71
CA SER A 166 -17.39 -7.72 2.62
C SER A 166 -16.16 -6.90 3.03
N LEU A 167 -16.32 -5.88 3.87
CA LEU A 167 -15.18 -5.14 4.43
C LEU A 167 -14.34 -6.04 5.34
N ARG A 168 -14.98 -6.91 6.13
CA ARG A 168 -14.27 -7.84 7.02
C ARG A 168 -13.50 -8.87 6.23
N GLU A 169 -14.11 -9.45 5.19
CA GLU A 169 -13.43 -10.41 4.31
C GLU A 169 -12.27 -9.77 3.56
N SER A 170 -12.43 -8.53 3.07
CA SER A 170 -11.34 -7.79 2.41
C SER A 170 -10.15 -7.55 3.34
N ARG A 171 -10.42 -7.20 4.60
CA ARG A 171 -9.41 -7.01 5.65
C ARG A 171 -8.69 -8.33 5.95
N ASP A 172 -9.46 -9.40 6.18
CA ASP A 172 -8.93 -10.69 6.60
C ASP A 172 -8.25 -11.46 5.45
N SER A 173 -8.26 -10.93 4.23
CA SER A 173 -7.60 -11.55 3.08
C SER A 173 -6.07 -11.41 3.13
N ASP A 174 -5.37 -12.53 2.92
CA ASP A 174 -3.91 -12.62 2.99
C ASP A 174 -3.18 -11.64 2.06
N GLN A 175 -3.81 -11.25 0.95
CA GLN A 175 -3.20 -10.36 -0.05
C GLN A 175 -3.09 -8.90 0.41
N THR A 176 -4.01 -8.43 1.26
CA THR A 176 -4.05 -7.04 1.73
C THR A 176 -2.83 -6.72 2.62
N HIS A 177 -2.45 -7.65 3.49
CA HIS A 177 -1.32 -7.45 4.41
C HIS A 177 0.02 -7.96 3.88
N ALA A 178 0.02 -8.85 2.88
CA ALA A 178 1.25 -9.43 2.33
C ALA A 178 2.23 -8.38 1.80
N LEU A 179 1.75 -7.34 1.10
CA LEU A 179 2.62 -6.29 0.54
C LEU A 179 3.34 -5.50 1.64
N PHE A 180 2.61 -5.09 2.67
CA PHE A 180 3.22 -4.32 3.76
C PHE A 180 4.14 -5.18 4.62
N ALA A 181 3.82 -6.48 4.81
CA ALA A 181 4.71 -7.41 5.48
C ALA A 181 6.06 -7.58 4.76
N LEU A 182 6.07 -7.60 3.42
CA LEU A 182 7.32 -7.61 2.64
C LEU A 182 8.12 -6.31 2.81
N GLU A 183 7.45 -5.16 2.92
CA GLU A 183 8.10 -3.88 3.18
C GLU A 183 8.76 -3.83 4.58
N LEU A 184 8.11 -4.40 5.59
CA LEU A 184 8.72 -4.57 6.93
C LEU A 184 9.97 -5.46 6.88
N GLN A 185 9.94 -6.53 6.07
CA GLN A 185 11.12 -7.37 5.87
C GLN A 185 12.24 -6.59 5.19
N ILE A 186 11.94 -5.78 4.16
CA ILE A 186 12.93 -4.92 3.50
C ILE A 186 13.56 -3.95 4.50
N LEU A 187 12.77 -3.32 5.38
CA LEU A 187 13.28 -2.43 6.41
C LEU A 187 14.23 -3.16 7.38
N SER A 188 13.84 -4.34 7.87
CA SER A 188 14.71 -5.16 8.72
C SER A 188 16.00 -5.58 8.02
N LYS A 189 15.95 -5.91 6.73
CA LYS A 189 17.16 -6.21 5.94
C LYS A 189 18.03 -4.98 5.72
N ALA A 190 17.42 -3.80 5.56
CA ALA A 190 18.16 -2.55 5.47
C ALA A 190 18.91 -2.23 6.77
N ASP A 191 18.31 -2.47 7.94
CA ASP A 191 19.02 -2.36 9.22
C ASP A 191 20.25 -3.28 9.25
N ALA A 192 20.10 -4.55 8.83
CA ALA A 192 21.20 -5.50 8.78
C ALA A 192 22.30 -5.07 7.79
N VAL A 193 21.94 -4.52 6.62
CA VAL A 193 22.90 -3.96 5.66
C VAL A 193 23.65 -2.79 6.27
N PHE A 194 22.95 -1.90 6.98
CA PHE A 194 23.57 -0.76 7.65
C PHE A 194 24.56 -1.21 8.73
N GLU A 195 24.21 -2.22 9.55
CA GLU A 195 25.13 -2.77 10.55
C GLU A 195 26.40 -3.36 9.91
N VAL A 196 26.30 -4.04 8.77
CA VAL A 196 27.48 -4.52 8.03
C VAL A 196 28.33 -3.34 7.56
N LEU A 197 27.72 -2.28 7.03
CA LEU A 197 28.43 -1.09 6.58
C LEU A 197 29.07 -0.30 7.74
N LYS A 198 28.41 -0.26 8.89
CA LYS A 198 28.86 0.50 10.06
C LYS A 198 30.03 -0.17 10.77
N ASN A 199 29.99 -1.49 10.91
CA ASN A 199 30.94 -2.25 11.72
C ASN A 199 32.16 -2.75 10.95
N ASN A 200 32.23 -2.54 9.63
CA ASN A 200 33.31 -3.06 8.79
C ASN A 200 34.00 -1.96 7.99
N LYS A 201 35.29 -2.18 7.68
CA LYS A 201 36.05 -1.28 6.81
C LYS A 201 35.64 -1.49 5.36
N TRP A 202 35.28 -0.39 4.71
CA TRP A 202 35.05 -0.32 3.28
C TRP A 202 35.47 1.05 2.73
N GLN A 203 35.66 1.10 1.42
CA GLN A 203 35.90 2.34 0.68
C GLN A 203 35.05 2.37 -0.58
N LYS A 204 34.77 3.58 -1.07
CA LYS A 204 34.09 3.77 -2.34
C LYS A 204 35.04 3.38 -3.47
N ASN A 205 34.60 2.46 -4.33
CA ASN A 205 35.24 2.18 -5.61
C ASN A 205 34.21 2.40 -6.71
N LYS A 206 34.28 3.54 -7.41
CA LYS A 206 33.25 4.00 -8.33
C LYS A 206 31.89 4.11 -7.62
N GLN A 207 30.93 3.25 -7.91
CA GLN A 207 29.59 3.22 -7.33
C GLN A 207 29.36 2.00 -6.40
N THR A 208 30.42 1.29 -6.02
CA THR A 208 30.30 0.07 -5.20
C THR A 208 31.09 0.16 -3.91
N PHE A 209 30.64 -0.60 -2.91
CA PHE A 209 31.33 -0.78 -1.64
C PHE A 209 32.46 -1.79 -1.82
N MET A 210 33.71 -1.34 -1.70
CA MET A 210 34.86 -2.21 -1.65
C MET A 210 35.22 -2.50 -0.19
N PHE A 211 34.87 -3.69 0.28
CA PHE A 211 35.25 -4.18 1.61
C PHE A 211 36.70 -4.67 1.61
N TYR A 212 37.37 -4.54 2.76
CA TYR A 212 38.75 -5.03 2.94
C TYR A 212 38.82 -6.51 3.31
N GLU A 213 37.70 -7.08 3.75
CA GLU A 213 37.57 -8.46 4.19
C GLU A 213 36.47 -9.16 3.39
N ASP A 214 36.68 -10.45 3.09
CA ASP A 214 35.74 -11.25 2.30
C ASP A 214 34.43 -11.54 3.03
N GLN A 215 34.48 -11.66 4.37
CA GLN A 215 33.34 -12.07 5.16
C GLN A 215 32.23 -10.99 5.16
N PRO A 216 32.52 -9.70 5.43
CA PRO A 216 31.54 -8.62 5.31
C PRO A 216 31.01 -8.42 3.89
N LEU A 217 31.85 -8.62 2.87
CA LEU A 217 31.43 -8.56 1.47
C LEU A 217 30.37 -9.62 1.16
N LYS A 218 30.57 -10.86 1.62
CA LYS A 218 29.59 -11.95 1.44
C LYS A 218 28.28 -11.64 2.16
N GLN A 219 28.35 -11.16 3.40
CA GLN A 219 27.16 -10.77 4.16
C GLN A 219 26.38 -9.65 3.46
N PHE A 220 27.07 -8.59 3.05
CA PHE A 220 26.46 -7.47 2.32
C PHE A 220 25.75 -7.93 1.05
N ASN A 221 26.43 -8.73 0.22
CA ASN A 221 25.87 -9.21 -1.05
C ASN A 221 24.67 -10.15 -0.84
N ALA A 222 24.71 -11.00 0.20
CA ALA A 222 23.58 -11.87 0.54
C ALA A 222 22.35 -11.06 0.95
N LEU A 223 22.52 -10.11 1.88
CA LEU A 223 21.43 -9.23 2.33
C LEU A 223 20.86 -8.38 1.18
N TYR A 224 21.74 -7.84 0.33
CA TYR A 224 21.31 -7.07 -0.83
C TYR A 224 20.51 -7.92 -1.84
N ALA A 225 20.95 -9.17 -2.08
CA ALA A 225 20.22 -10.10 -2.94
C ALA A 225 18.82 -10.42 -2.38
N GLU A 226 18.70 -10.61 -1.07
CA GLU A 226 17.40 -10.80 -0.40
C GLU A 226 16.48 -9.58 -0.58
N ILE A 227 16.99 -8.35 -0.42
CA ILE A 227 16.21 -7.13 -0.67
C ILE A 227 15.74 -7.07 -2.14
N VAL A 228 16.59 -7.44 -3.09
CA VAL A 228 16.23 -7.48 -4.52
C VAL A 228 15.13 -8.53 -4.76
N GLN A 229 15.21 -9.70 -4.12
CA GLN A 229 14.17 -10.73 -4.21
C GLN A 229 12.84 -10.25 -3.63
N LEU A 230 12.84 -9.66 -2.43
CA LEU A 230 11.63 -9.11 -1.80
C LEU A 230 10.98 -8.03 -2.68
N ASN A 231 11.78 -7.16 -3.31
CA ASN A 231 11.27 -6.19 -4.27
C ASN A 231 10.66 -6.85 -5.51
N ALA A 232 11.25 -7.93 -6.01
CA ALA A 232 10.69 -8.68 -7.14
C ALA A 232 9.36 -9.36 -6.77
N GLU A 233 9.23 -9.85 -5.54
CA GLU A 233 7.98 -10.41 -5.01
C GLU A 233 6.88 -9.35 -4.90
N ILE A 234 7.21 -8.17 -4.37
CA ILE A 234 6.32 -7.00 -4.37
C ILE A 234 5.86 -6.66 -5.79
N GLU A 235 6.77 -6.63 -6.76
CA GLU A 235 6.44 -6.37 -8.18
C GLU A 235 5.57 -7.45 -8.81
N LYS A 236 5.77 -8.70 -8.43
CA LYS A 236 4.96 -9.83 -8.89
C LYS A 236 3.54 -9.72 -8.38
N ILE A 237 3.36 -9.50 -7.07
CA ILE A 237 2.04 -9.26 -6.46
C ILE A 237 1.40 -8.04 -7.13
N LYS A 238 2.20 -7.00 -7.43
CA LYS A 238 1.72 -5.81 -8.15
C LYS A 238 1.12 -6.09 -9.52
N LYS A 239 1.83 -6.88 -10.33
CA LYS A 239 1.38 -7.27 -11.66
C LYS A 239 0.23 -8.26 -11.62
N GLN A 240 0.20 -9.17 -10.66
CA GLN A 240 -0.91 -10.12 -10.50
C GLN A 240 -2.21 -9.40 -10.20
N ASN A 241 -2.18 -8.45 -9.27
CA ASN A 241 -3.36 -7.67 -8.94
C ASN A 241 -3.79 -6.78 -10.12
N ARG A 242 -2.84 -6.19 -10.88
CA ARG A 242 -3.17 -5.48 -12.14
C ARG A 242 -3.86 -6.38 -13.18
N LYS A 243 -3.35 -7.59 -13.41
CA LYS A 243 -3.97 -8.51 -14.37
C LYS A 243 -5.36 -8.95 -13.93
N ALA A 244 -5.56 -9.15 -12.63
CA ALA A 244 -6.88 -9.45 -12.09
C ALA A 244 -7.87 -8.30 -12.29
N ILE A 245 -7.39 -7.04 -12.36
CA ILE A 245 -8.18 -5.85 -12.69
C ILE A 245 -8.53 -5.86 -14.19
N GLU A 246 -7.53 -5.95 -15.06
CA GLU A 246 -7.70 -5.92 -16.52
C GLU A 246 -8.62 -7.05 -17.05
N GLN A 247 -8.67 -8.20 -16.37
CA GLN A 247 -9.52 -9.34 -16.74
C GLN A 247 -10.98 -9.23 -16.28
N ARG A 248 -11.29 -8.29 -15.38
CA ARG A 248 -12.63 -8.08 -14.82
C ARG A 248 -13.34 -6.85 -15.42
N LEU A 249 -12.60 -6.05 -16.20
CA LEU A 249 -13.11 -4.98 -17.08
C LEU A 249 -13.53 -5.56 -18.43
#